data_AF-A0A4U1CQY8-F1
#
_entry.id   AF-A0A4U1CQY8-F1
#
_cell.length_a   1.000
_cell.length_b   1.000
_cell.length_c   1.000
_cell.angle_alpha   90.00
_cell.angle_beta   90.00
_cell.angle_gamma   90.00
#
_symmetry.space_group_name_H-M   'P 1'
#
loop_
_entity.id
_entity.type
_entity.pdbx_description
1 polymer ?
#
loop_
_entity_poly.entity_id
_entity_poly.type
_entity_poly.pdbx_seq_one_letter_code
_entity_poly.pdbx_strand_id
1 'polypeptide(L)'
;MNNNKSSLLSFLIFLLSITQLTSATAQESVLSEVSNLYLEKLIAAAKANYPRVRNFDSQINIAKSDVTAAKISWLDPFSFQYVTRSDNSANTVLPNVRTSDFLTGYQVGITFNPGQFLAKPSAVRKAKEQVKLAESNQAEYFLQLESLVKSRYFLYVQYQKSLLPVTNAYNDAESSFKSIKTKYQKGEATFLEFNSASTALNQAIQTKLQVEASYLSAKASLEELTVIRLENIK
;
A
#
# COMPACT_ATOMS: atom_id res chain seq x y z
N MET A 1 -12.64 -75.70 -9.27
CA MET A 1 -11.58 -74.66 -9.17
C MET A 1 -11.96 -73.36 -9.91
N ASN A 2 -13.22 -72.91 -9.82
CA ASN A 2 -13.74 -71.82 -10.67
C ASN A 2 -14.25 -70.58 -9.89
N ASN A 3 -14.26 -70.60 -8.56
CA ASN A 3 -14.86 -69.53 -7.75
C ASN A 3 -13.92 -68.33 -7.50
N ASN A 4 -12.61 -68.49 -7.69
CA ASN A 4 -11.63 -67.42 -7.44
C ASN A 4 -11.58 -66.37 -8.57
N LYS A 5 -12.02 -66.73 -9.78
CA LYS A 5 -12.03 -65.81 -10.94
C LYS A 5 -13.14 -64.76 -10.84
N SER A 6 -14.30 -65.12 -10.28
CA SER A 6 -15.44 -64.21 -10.07
C SER A 6 -15.17 -63.16 -8.98
N SER A 7 -14.50 -63.57 -7.90
CA SER A 7 -14.09 -62.67 -6.80
C SER A 7 -13.02 -61.66 -7.25
N LEU A 8 -12.03 -62.10 -8.03
CA LEU A 8 -11.03 -61.21 -8.61
C LEU A 8 -11.62 -60.22 -9.62
N LEU A 9 -12.62 -60.64 -10.41
CA LEU A 9 -13.29 -59.76 -11.36
C LEU A 9 -14.11 -58.67 -10.65
N SER A 10 -14.82 -59.02 -9.57
CA SER A 10 -15.57 -58.05 -8.76
C SER A 10 -14.66 -57.06 -8.04
N PHE A 11 -13.50 -57.52 -7.55
CA PHE A 11 -12.49 -56.64 -6.94
C PHE A 11 -11.86 -55.69 -7.96
N LEU A 12 -11.62 -56.16 -9.20
CA LEU A 12 -11.09 -55.32 -10.29
C LEU A 12 -12.10 -54.24 -10.72
N ILE A 13 -13.39 -54.56 -10.77
CA ILE A 13 -14.47 -53.61 -11.10
C ILE A 13 -14.65 -52.57 -9.99
N PHE A 14 -14.52 -52.97 -8.72
CA PHE A 14 -14.52 -52.05 -7.59
C PHE A 14 -13.30 -51.11 -7.61
N LEU A 15 -12.11 -51.61 -7.98
CA LEU A 15 -10.90 -50.79 -8.13
C LEU A 15 -10.98 -49.79 -9.29
N LEU A 16 -11.62 -50.17 -10.41
CA LEU A 16 -11.86 -49.27 -11.55
C LEU A 16 -12.91 -48.18 -11.27
N SER A 17 -13.80 -48.41 -10.30
CA SER A 17 -14.85 -47.44 -9.94
C SER A 17 -14.30 -46.31 -9.06
N ILE A 18 -13.19 -46.55 -8.35
CA ILE A 18 -12.53 -45.57 -7.47
C ILE A 18 -11.66 -44.58 -8.25
N THR A 19 -11.22 -44.92 -9.48
CA THR A 19 -10.34 -44.05 -10.29
C THR A 19 -11.10 -42.98 -11.08
N GLN A 20 -12.43 -42.98 -11.09
CA GLN A 20 -13.25 -41.98 -11.82
C GLN A 20 -13.63 -40.73 -10.99
N LEU A 21 -13.17 -40.61 -9.73
CA LEU A 21 -13.48 -39.43 -8.88
C LEU A 21 -12.53 -38.24 -9.06
N THR A 22 -11.57 -38.28 -9.99
CA THR A 22 -10.57 -37.19 -10.14
C THR A 22 -10.71 -36.46 -11.47
N SER A 23 -11.88 -35.89 -11.70
CA SER A 23 -12.04 -34.77 -12.66
C SER A 23 -13.15 -33.88 -12.15
N ALA A 24 -12.95 -33.33 -10.95
CA ALA A 24 -13.65 -32.12 -10.55
C ALA A 24 -13.28 -31.06 -11.60
N THR A 25 -14.22 -30.79 -12.49
CA THR A 25 -14.15 -29.69 -13.45
C THR A 25 -13.72 -28.46 -12.69
N ALA A 26 -12.60 -27.89 -13.10
CA ALA A 26 -12.10 -26.62 -12.61
C ALA A 26 -13.27 -25.65 -12.54
N GLN A 27 -13.68 -25.34 -11.31
CA GLN A 27 -14.59 -24.24 -11.04
C GLN A 27 -13.92 -23.04 -11.70
N GLU A 28 -14.55 -22.45 -12.72
CA GLU A 28 -14.09 -21.21 -13.37
C GLU A 28 -14.10 -20.11 -12.30
N SER A 29 -13.05 -20.12 -11.49
CA SER A 29 -12.84 -19.19 -10.43
C SER A 29 -12.39 -17.90 -11.08
N VAL A 30 -12.98 -16.79 -10.64
CA VAL A 30 -12.54 -15.43 -10.98
C VAL A 30 -11.01 -15.25 -10.78
N LEU A 31 -10.39 -16.11 -9.97
CA LEU A 31 -8.94 -16.19 -9.76
C LEU A 31 -8.11 -16.59 -10.99
N SER A 32 -8.69 -17.25 -12.00
CA SER A 32 -7.94 -17.75 -13.17
C SER A 32 -7.45 -16.63 -14.11
N GLU A 33 -8.09 -15.46 -14.08
CA GLU A 33 -7.78 -14.34 -14.99
C GLU A 33 -7.00 -13.20 -14.34
N VAL A 34 -6.54 -13.38 -13.10
CA VAL A 34 -5.67 -12.42 -12.43
C VAL A 34 -4.30 -12.41 -13.13
N SER A 35 -4.07 -11.41 -13.98
CA SER A 35 -2.75 -11.21 -14.59
C SER A 35 -1.74 -10.78 -13.53
N ASN A 36 -0.89 -11.73 -13.10
CA ASN A 36 0.22 -11.45 -12.19
C ASN A 36 1.18 -10.41 -12.76
N LEU A 37 1.40 -10.41 -14.08
CA LEU A 37 2.25 -9.44 -14.76
C LEU A 37 1.70 -8.01 -14.66
N TYR A 38 0.39 -7.84 -14.84
CA TYR A 38 -0.25 -6.53 -14.68
C TYR A 38 -0.21 -6.06 -13.22
N LEU A 39 -0.42 -6.98 -12.29
CA LEU A 39 -0.31 -6.70 -10.86
C LEU A 39 1.09 -6.22 -10.46
N GLU A 40 2.15 -6.85 -10.98
CA GLU A 40 3.53 -6.40 -10.76
C GLU A 40 3.78 -4.98 -11.29
N LYS A 41 3.24 -4.66 -12.49
CA LYS A 41 3.32 -3.30 -13.05
C LYS A 41 2.60 -2.28 -12.15
N LEU A 42 1.44 -2.62 -11.60
CA LEU A 42 0.71 -1.76 -10.66
C LEU A 42 1.52 -1.52 -9.37
N ILE A 43 2.15 -2.57 -8.83
CA ILE A 43 3.00 -2.47 -7.64
C ILE A 43 4.20 -1.57 -7.92
N ALA A 44 4.86 -1.74 -9.08
CA ALA A 44 5.98 -0.91 -9.48
C ALA A 44 5.57 0.55 -9.66
N ALA A 45 4.43 0.82 -10.32
CA ALA A 45 3.90 2.17 -10.49
C ALA A 45 3.56 2.83 -9.15
N ALA A 46 2.97 2.09 -8.20
CA ALA A 46 2.67 2.59 -6.86
C ALA A 46 3.95 2.91 -6.09
N LYS A 47 4.95 2.02 -6.09
CA LYS A 47 6.25 2.26 -5.42
C LYS A 47 6.97 3.49 -6.00
N ALA A 48 6.86 3.74 -7.30
CA ALA A 48 7.51 4.88 -7.96
C ALA A 48 6.81 6.23 -7.72
N ASN A 49 5.48 6.26 -7.65
CA ASN A 49 4.72 7.52 -7.69
C ASN A 49 4.06 7.89 -6.37
N TYR A 50 3.89 6.95 -5.43
CA TYR A 50 3.11 7.22 -4.23
C TYR A 50 3.84 8.20 -3.29
N PRO A 51 3.23 9.36 -2.90
CA PRO A 51 3.92 10.42 -2.16
C PRO A 51 4.56 9.97 -0.85
N ARG A 52 3.94 9.02 -0.16
CA ARG A 52 4.46 8.52 1.12
C ARG A 52 5.81 7.81 0.98
N VAL A 53 6.12 7.24 -0.19
CA VAL A 53 7.44 6.66 -0.47
C VAL A 53 8.53 7.74 -0.39
N ARG A 54 8.28 8.91 -0.99
CA ARG A 54 9.20 10.06 -0.95
C ARG A 54 9.43 10.58 0.48
N ASN A 55 8.43 10.46 1.35
CA ASN A 55 8.59 10.80 2.77
C ASN A 55 9.57 9.85 3.46
N PHE A 56 9.51 8.56 3.16
CA PHE A 56 10.48 7.58 3.69
C PHE A 56 11.88 7.81 3.14
N ASP A 57 12.04 8.12 1.85
CA ASP A 57 13.34 8.49 1.28
C ASP A 57 13.93 9.71 2.00
N SER A 58 13.08 10.71 2.29
CA SER A 58 13.48 11.91 3.04
C SER A 58 13.90 11.57 4.47
N GLN A 59 13.19 10.66 5.16
CA GLN A 59 13.57 10.20 6.51
C GLN A 59 14.91 9.47 6.51
N ILE A 60 15.18 8.63 5.51
CA ILE A 60 16.48 7.97 5.35
C ILE A 60 17.58 9.00 5.13
N ASN A 61 17.34 10.02 4.30
CA ASN A 61 18.30 11.09 4.04
C ASN A 61 18.58 11.94 5.30
N ILE A 62 17.56 12.21 6.11
CA ILE A 62 17.72 12.86 7.42
C ILE A 62 18.60 12.00 8.33
N ALA A 63 18.28 10.71 8.49
CA ALA A 63 19.08 9.83 9.35
C ALA A 63 20.54 9.70 8.86
N LYS A 64 20.79 9.68 7.54
CA LYS A 64 22.14 9.69 6.97
C LYS A 64 22.88 11.01 7.25
N SER A 65 22.15 12.13 7.21
CA SER A 65 22.67 13.44 7.58
C SER A 65 23.03 13.48 9.07
N ASP A 66 22.23 12.87 9.94
CA ASP A 66 22.50 12.76 11.38
C ASP A 66 23.76 11.92 11.66
N VAL A 67 24.00 10.84 10.91
CA VAL A 67 25.27 10.10 10.98
C VAL A 67 26.45 10.99 10.61
N THR A 68 26.29 11.82 9.59
CA THR A 68 27.33 12.74 9.14
C THR A 68 27.58 13.84 10.17
N ALA A 69 26.53 14.43 10.73
CA ALA A 69 26.61 15.38 11.83
C ALA A 69 27.29 14.77 13.06
N ALA A 70 26.93 13.54 13.46
CA ALA A 70 27.56 12.83 14.57
C ALA A 70 29.06 12.59 14.33
N LYS A 71 29.47 12.29 13.09
CA LYS A 71 30.89 12.16 12.71
C LYS A 71 31.61 13.50 12.73
N ILE A 72 31.01 14.57 12.18
CA ILE A 72 31.60 15.92 12.20
C ILE A 72 31.71 16.43 13.64
N SER A 73 30.84 16.00 14.55
CA SER A 73 30.87 16.38 15.95
C SER A 73 32.14 15.95 16.70
N TRP A 74 32.98 15.11 16.09
CA TRP A 74 34.34 14.85 16.58
C TRP A 74 35.26 16.07 16.46
N LEU A 75 34.91 17.02 15.60
CA LEU A 75 35.61 18.27 15.41
C LEU A 75 35.08 19.39 16.32
N ASP A 76 34.01 19.16 17.09
CA ASP A 76 33.46 20.13 18.07
C ASP A 76 34.52 20.73 19.02
N PRO A 77 35.55 19.99 19.47
CA PRO A 77 36.63 20.57 20.27
C PRO A 77 37.34 21.75 19.60
N PHE A 78 37.38 21.80 18.26
CA PHE A 78 38.07 22.85 17.52
C PHE A 78 37.11 24.00 17.22
N SER A 79 37.46 25.18 17.73
CA SER A 79 36.71 26.41 17.51
C SER A 79 37.59 27.47 16.85
N PHE A 80 37.01 28.18 15.89
CA PHE A 80 37.62 29.33 15.25
C PHE A 80 36.68 30.51 15.47
N GLN A 81 37.17 31.57 16.12
CA GLN A 81 36.40 32.78 16.33
C GLN A 81 37.22 34.01 15.91
N TYR A 82 36.55 34.97 15.27
CA TYR A 82 37.11 36.28 14.99
C TYR A 82 36.43 37.27 15.93
N VAL A 83 37.21 37.84 16.85
CA VAL A 83 36.70 38.80 17.83
C VAL A 83 37.09 40.20 17.37
N THR A 84 36.08 41.00 17.02
CA THR A 84 36.22 42.44 16.80
C THR A 84 35.64 43.19 18.00
N ARG A 85 36.43 44.09 18.58
CA ARG A 85 35.96 45.01 19.63
C ARG A 85 35.94 46.42 19.04
N SER A 86 34.78 47.07 19.07
CA SER A 86 34.63 48.49 18.76
C SER A 86 34.71 49.26 20.06
N ASP A 87 35.77 50.03 20.26
CA ASP A 87 35.95 50.89 21.43
C ASP A 87 34.91 52.02 21.40
N ASN A 88 33.85 51.88 22.20
CA ASN A 88 33.01 53.00 22.61
C ASN A 88 33.21 53.26 24.12
N SER A 89 34.46 53.41 24.54
CA SER A 89 34.81 53.83 25.90
C SER A 89 35.07 55.35 25.95
N ALA A 90 34.02 56.13 25.72
CA ALA A 90 33.97 57.47 26.29
C ALA A 90 33.76 57.31 27.82
N ASN A 91 34.74 57.77 28.60
CA ASN A 91 34.77 57.85 30.06
C ASN A 91 34.96 56.55 30.85
N THR A 92 36.21 56.25 31.18
CA THR A 92 36.61 56.08 32.58
C THR A 92 38.10 56.39 32.73
N VAL A 93 38.38 57.41 33.54
CA VAL A 93 39.70 57.95 33.86
C VAL A 93 40.43 56.93 34.72
N LEU A 94 41.38 56.18 34.12
CA LEU A 94 42.57 55.54 34.73
C LEU A 94 43.16 54.56 33.70
N PRO A 95 44.24 54.91 32.97
CA PRO A 95 44.85 53.99 32.01
C PRO A 95 45.75 53.02 32.77
N ASN A 96 45.17 51.98 33.37
CA ASN A 96 45.95 50.87 33.90
C ASN A 96 46.20 49.88 32.76
N VAL A 97 47.18 50.19 31.91
CA VAL A 97 47.66 49.32 30.83
C VAL A 97 48.35 48.11 31.46
N ARG A 98 47.56 47.11 31.86
CA ARG A 98 48.05 45.79 32.29
C ARG A 98 47.69 44.76 31.22
N THR A 99 48.46 44.74 30.13
CA THR A 99 48.62 43.57 29.22
C THR A 99 47.36 42.92 28.62
N SER A 100 46.15 43.45 28.84
CA SER A 100 44.88 42.82 28.45
C SER A 100 44.13 43.51 27.31
N ASP A 101 44.63 44.64 26.80
CA ASP A 101 43.96 45.46 25.77
C ASP A 101 44.33 45.08 24.32
N PHE A 102 44.97 43.92 24.10
CA PHE A 102 45.60 43.58 22.81
C PHE A 102 44.95 42.45 21.97
N LEU A 103 43.78 41.91 22.34
CA LEU A 103 43.22 40.73 21.67
C LEU A 103 42.00 41.03 20.79
N THR A 104 42.19 41.89 19.79
CA THR A 104 41.35 41.96 18.58
C THR A 104 42.01 41.11 17.52
N GLY A 105 41.37 40.03 17.06
CA GLY A 105 41.99 39.12 16.09
C GLY A 105 41.37 37.73 16.00
N TYR A 106 42.03 36.87 15.22
CA TYR A 106 41.67 35.46 15.08
C TYR A 106 42.08 34.69 16.34
N GLN A 107 41.13 33.99 16.94
CA GLN A 107 41.37 33.12 18.08
C GLN A 107 40.98 31.69 17.69
N VAL A 108 41.89 30.76 17.93
CA VAL A 108 41.66 29.32 17.76
C VAL A 108 41.64 28.70 19.14
N GLY A 109 40.56 28.01 19.49
CA GLY A 109 40.39 27.35 20.78
C GLY A 109 40.22 25.85 20.62
N ILE A 110 40.89 25.07 21.47
CA ILE A 110 40.64 23.63 21.62
C ILE A 110 39.98 23.41 22.97
N THR A 111 38.75 22.89 22.97
CA THR A 111 38.00 22.56 24.18
C THR A 111 37.95 21.04 24.37
N PHE A 112 38.53 20.53 25.45
CA PHE A 112 38.55 19.10 25.72
C PHE A 112 37.59 18.74 26.86
N ASN A 113 36.57 17.94 26.55
CA ASN A 113 35.66 17.36 27.54
C ASN A 113 35.73 15.83 27.45
N PRO A 114 36.37 15.14 28.41
CA PRO A 114 36.55 13.68 28.38
C PRO A 114 35.22 12.92 28.31
N GLY A 115 34.20 13.39 29.04
CA GLY A 115 32.89 12.74 29.07
C GLY A 115 32.18 12.77 27.72
N GLN A 116 32.23 13.92 27.04
CA GLN A 116 31.67 14.07 25.69
C GLN A 116 32.45 13.23 24.67
N PHE A 117 33.78 13.21 24.78
CA PHE A 117 34.66 12.45 23.89
C PHE A 117 34.40 10.94 23.97
N LEU A 118 34.25 10.40 25.19
CA LEU A 118 33.92 8.98 25.40
C LEU A 118 32.50 8.62 24.91
N ALA A 119 31.58 9.60 24.87
CA ALA A 119 30.21 9.39 24.38
C ALA A 119 30.10 9.41 22.83
N LYS A 120 31.01 10.09 22.12
CA LYS A 120 30.93 10.26 20.65
C LYS A 120 30.83 8.94 19.85
N PRO A 121 31.60 7.87 20.13
CA PRO A 121 31.44 6.60 19.42
C PRO A 121 30.04 6.00 19.57
N SER A 122 29.45 6.11 20.76
CA SER A 122 28.09 5.62 21.03
C SER A 122 27.05 6.41 20.25
N ALA A 123 27.22 7.73 20.12
CA ALA A 123 26.35 8.61 19.35
C ALA A 123 26.40 8.27 17.85
N VAL A 124 27.59 8.04 17.30
CA VAL A 124 27.74 7.59 15.90
C VAL A 124 27.09 6.22 15.68
N ARG A 125 27.26 5.28 16.61
CA ARG A 125 26.59 3.97 16.54
C ARG A 125 25.07 4.13 16.56
N LYS A 126 24.53 4.93 17.47
CA LYS A 126 23.09 5.23 17.57
C LYS A 126 22.55 5.81 16.27
N ALA A 127 23.23 6.80 15.68
CA ALA A 127 22.82 7.41 14.42
C ALA A 127 22.82 6.39 13.26
N LYS A 128 23.78 5.46 13.21
CA LYS A 128 23.79 4.38 12.22
C LYS A 128 22.61 3.43 12.38
N GLU A 129 22.28 3.05 13.62
CA GLU A 129 21.08 2.24 13.88
C GLU A 129 19.79 2.99 13.51
N GLN A 130 19.74 4.32 13.65
CA GLN A 130 18.61 5.12 13.18
C GLN A 130 18.45 5.07 11.65
N VAL A 131 19.55 5.06 10.87
CA VAL A 131 19.48 4.84 9.42
C VAL A 131 18.88 3.48 9.11
N LYS A 132 19.37 2.43 9.77
CA LYS A 132 18.88 1.05 9.58
C LYS A 132 17.40 0.91 9.93
N LEU A 133 16.96 1.59 11.01
CA LEU A 133 15.57 1.66 11.40
C LEU A 133 14.72 2.36 10.33
N ALA A 134 15.17 3.50 9.80
CA ALA A 134 14.47 4.21 8.72
C ALA A 134 14.34 3.36 7.45
N GLU A 135 15.40 2.65 7.06
CA GLU A 135 15.40 1.73 5.92
C GLU A 135 14.44 0.54 6.15
N SER A 136 14.42 -0.01 7.36
CA SER A 136 13.51 -1.10 7.74
C SER A 136 12.05 -0.65 7.72
N ASN A 137 11.75 0.56 8.22
CA ASN A 137 10.42 1.15 8.16
C ASN A 137 9.95 1.37 6.71
N GLN A 138 10.86 1.79 5.81
CA GLN A 138 10.54 1.90 4.39
C GLN A 138 10.25 0.53 3.76
N ALA A 139 11.06 -0.48 4.07
CA ALA A 139 10.86 -1.84 3.57
C ALA A 139 9.52 -2.43 4.05
N GLU A 140 9.18 -2.25 5.34
CA GLU A 140 7.88 -2.64 5.87
C GLU A 140 6.75 -1.92 5.13
N TYR A 141 6.89 -0.62 4.91
CA TYR A 141 5.92 0.15 4.17
C TYR A 141 5.74 -0.33 2.72
N PHE A 142 6.81 -0.76 2.05
CA PHE A 142 6.71 -1.35 0.71
C PHE A 142 5.92 -2.66 0.71
N LEU A 143 6.06 -3.49 1.73
CA LEU A 143 5.26 -4.71 1.88
C LEU A 143 3.78 -4.39 2.12
N GLN A 144 3.49 -3.38 2.95
CA GLN A 144 2.13 -2.90 3.19
C GLN A 144 1.50 -2.32 1.91
N LEU A 145 2.23 -1.48 1.18
CA LEU A 145 1.78 -0.89 -0.08
C LEU A 145 1.48 -1.98 -1.12
N GLU A 146 2.33 -2.99 -1.21
CA GLU A 146 2.12 -4.13 -2.10
C GLU A 146 0.86 -4.91 -1.74
N SER A 147 0.64 -5.20 -0.45
CA SER A 147 -0.58 -5.86 0.03
C SER A 147 -1.84 -5.05 -0.30
N LEU A 148 -1.77 -3.72 -0.12
CA LEU A 148 -2.87 -2.82 -0.44
C LEU A 148 -3.19 -2.81 -1.95
N VAL A 149 -2.17 -2.72 -2.81
CA VAL A 149 -2.35 -2.79 -4.27
C VAL A 149 -3.00 -4.11 -4.67
N LYS A 150 -2.50 -5.24 -4.14
CA LYS A 150 -3.06 -6.58 -4.37
C LYS A 150 -4.54 -6.65 -3.99
N SER A 151 -4.87 -6.23 -2.77
CA SER A 151 -6.25 -6.24 -2.26
C SER A 151 -7.19 -5.38 -3.12
N ARG A 152 -6.80 -4.14 -3.45
CA ARG A 152 -7.61 -3.25 -4.28
C ARG A 152 -7.77 -3.77 -5.71
N TYR A 153 -6.73 -4.38 -6.27
CA TYR A 153 -6.79 -4.99 -7.60
C TYR A 153 -7.76 -6.19 -7.62
N PHE A 154 -7.73 -7.05 -6.61
CA PHE A 154 -8.65 -8.18 -6.53
C PHE A 154 -10.11 -7.73 -6.40
N LEU A 155 -10.38 -6.69 -5.61
CA LEU A 155 -11.72 -6.08 -5.52
C LEU A 155 -12.16 -5.49 -6.87
N TYR A 156 -11.26 -4.78 -7.57
CA TYR A 156 -11.54 -4.25 -8.90
C TYR A 156 -11.93 -5.36 -9.88
N VAL A 157 -11.14 -6.44 -9.97
CA VAL A 157 -11.43 -7.58 -10.84
C VAL A 157 -12.74 -8.26 -10.45
N GLN A 158 -13.00 -8.44 -9.15
CA GLN A 158 -14.24 -9.05 -8.65
C GLN A 158 -15.48 -8.26 -9.11
N TYR A 159 -15.49 -6.94 -8.92
CA TYR A 159 -16.62 -6.12 -9.36
C TYR A 159 -16.73 -6.05 -10.88
N GLN A 160 -15.60 -5.97 -11.59
CA GLN A 160 -15.59 -6.02 -13.05
C GLN A 160 -16.29 -7.28 -13.58
N LYS A 161 -16.02 -8.44 -12.96
CA LYS A 161 -16.64 -9.71 -13.33
C LYS A 161 -18.09 -9.83 -12.88
N SER A 162 -18.47 -9.13 -11.82
CA SER A 162 -19.84 -9.13 -11.31
C SER A 162 -20.80 -8.32 -12.20
N LEU A 163 -20.29 -7.41 -13.05
CA LEU A 163 -21.12 -6.56 -13.92
C LEU A 163 -21.99 -7.34 -14.90
N LEU A 164 -21.45 -8.39 -15.52
CA LEU A 164 -22.19 -9.17 -16.51
C LEU A 164 -23.34 -9.98 -15.86
N PRO A 165 -23.11 -10.78 -14.79
CA PRO A 165 -24.19 -11.48 -14.09
C PRO A 165 -25.32 -10.56 -13.61
N VAL A 166 -25.00 -9.41 -12.99
CA VAL A 166 -26.05 -8.50 -12.49
C VAL A 166 -26.82 -7.82 -13.62
N THR A 167 -26.16 -7.57 -14.76
CA THR A 167 -26.83 -7.03 -15.95
C THR A 167 -27.79 -8.06 -16.54
N ASN A 168 -27.39 -9.33 -16.61
CA ASN A 168 -28.27 -10.41 -17.07
C ASN A 168 -29.47 -10.58 -16.13
N ALA A 169 -29.24 -10.61 -14.81
CA ALA A 169 -30.32 -10.69 -13.82
C ALA A 169 -31.30 -9.51 -13.92
N TYR A 170 -30.80 -8.30 -14.18
CA TYR A 170 -31.64 -7.14 -14.47
C TYR A 170 -32.50 -7.33 -15.74
N ASN A 171 -31.90 -7.78 -16.84
CA ASN A 171 -32.61 -8.00 -18.11
C ASN A 171 -33.69 -9.09 -17.97
N ASP A 172 -33.40 -10.16 -17.23
CA ASP A 172 -34.34 -11.25 -16.94
C ASP A 172 -35.51 -10.75 -16.08
N ALA A 173 -35.22 -10.02 -15.01
CA ALA A 173 -36.24 -9.43 -14.14
C ALA A 173 -37.11 -8.41 -14.89
N GLU A 174 -36.52 -7.60 -15.77
CA GLU A 174 -37.22 -6.62 -16.59
C GLU A 174 -38.17 -7.31 -17.59
N SER A 175 -37.68 -8.35 -18.26
CA SER A 175 -38.47 -9.15 -19.22
C SER A 175 -39.63 -9.86 -18.52
N SER A 176 -39.37 -10.46 -17.35
CA SER A 176 -40.40 -11.10 -16.51
C SER A 176 -41.46 -10.10 -16.05
N PHE A 177 -41.06 -8.92 -15.57
CA PHE A 177 -41.99 -7.87 -15.16
C PHE A 177 -42.85 -7.37 -16.34
N LYS A 178 -42.27 -7.15 -17.52
CA LYS A 178 -43.02 -6.77 -18.72
C LYS A 178 -44.08 -7.82 -19.10
N SER A 179 -43.72 -9.09 -19.01
CA SER A 179 -44.63 -10.22 -19.26
C SER A 179 -45.79 -10.24 -18.26
N ILE A 180 -45.49 -10.19 -16.96
CA ILE A 180 -46.50 -10.22 -15.89
C ILE A 180 -47.39 -8.99 -15.91
N LYS A 181 -46.83 -7.80 -16.19
CA LYS A 181 -47.59 -6.56 -16.38
C LYS A 181 -48.63 -6.70 -17.49
N THR A 182 -48.24 -7.30 -18.62
CA THR A 182 -49.15 -7.52 -19.75
C THR A 182 -50.26 -8.51 -19.39
N LYS A 183 -49.94 -9.60 -18.70
CA LYS A 183 -50.94 -10.57 -18.22
C LYS A 183 -51.90 -9.95 -17.21
N TYR A 184 -51.39 -9.17 -16.26
CA TYR A 184 -52.20 -8.46 -15.27
C TYR A 184 -53.18 -7.48 -15.93
N GLN A 185 -52.73 -6.72 -16.94
CA GLN A 185 -53.58 -5.81 -17.71
C GLN A 185 -54.71 -6.53 -18.46
N LYS A 186 -54.50 -7.80 -18.84
CA LYS A 186 -55.52 -8.66 -19.45
C LYS A 186 -56.39 -9.41 -18.43
N GLY A 187 -56.14 -9.24 -17.13
CA GLY A 187 -56.81 -10.00 -16.07
C GLY A 187 -56.35 -11.46 -15.94
N GLU A 188 -55.25 -11.83 -16.59
CA GLU A 188 -54.69 -13.20 -16.61
C GLU A 188 -53.68 -13.46 -15.47
N ALA A 189 -53.33 -12.43 -14.68
CA ALA A 189 -52.44 -12.54 -13.53
C ALA A 189 -53.03 -11.82 -12.31
N THR A 190 -52.64 -12.25 -11.12
CA THR A 190 -53.08 -11.69 -9.84
C THR A 190 -52.28 -10.45 -9.45
N PHE A 191 -52.84 -9.63 -8.56
CA PHE A 191 -52.12 -8.49 -7.97
C PHE A 191 -50.86 -8.94 -7.20
N LEU A 192 -50.90 -10.10 -6.56
CA LEU A 192 -49.76 -10.65 -5.83
C LEU A 192 -48.58 -10.98 -6.77
N GLU A 193 -48.86 -11.61 -7.92
CA GLU A 193 -47.83 -11.89 -8.94
C GLU A 193 -47.23 -10.61 -9.52
N PHE A 194 -48.07 -9.60 -9.79
CA PHE A 194 -47.61 -8.29 -10.22
C PHE A 194 -46.67 -7.64 -9.20
N ASN A 195 -47.06 -7.61 -7.92
CA ASN A 195 -46.26 -7.01 -6.86
C ASN A 195 -44.94 -7.76 -6.63
N SER A 196 -44.97 -9.10 -6.71
CA SER A 196 -43.78 -9.94 -6.63
C SER A 196 -42.79 -9.63 -7.76
N ALA A 197 -43.28 -9.55 -9.01
CA ALA A 197 -42.46 -9.20 -10.16
C ALA A 197 -41.88 -7.77 -10.07
N SER A 198 -42.68 -6.81 -9.59
CA SER A 198 -42.22 -5.44 -9.35
C SER A 198 -41.11 -5.39 -8.29
N THR A 199 -41.27 -6.15 -7.21
CA THR A 199 -40.26 -6.27 -6.15
C THR A 199 -38.97 -6.88 -6.67
N ALA A 200 -39.05 -7.96 -7.46
CA ALA A 200 -37.89 -8.60 -8.07
C ALA A 200 -37.12 -7.64 -9.02
N LEU A 201 -37.84 -6.89 -9.86
CA LEU A 201 -37.23 -5.87 -10.72
C LEU A 201 -36.51 -4.79 -9.91
N ASN A 202 -37.16 -4.26 -8.86
CA ASN A 202 -36.56 -3.24 -8.01
C ASN A 202 -35.29 -3.74 -7.30
N GLN A 203 -35.28 -4.99 -6.83
CA GLN A 203 -34.09 -5.62 -6.24
C GLN A 203 -32.95 -5.79 -7.26
N ALA A 204 -33.28 -6.20 -8.50
CA ALA A 204 -32.29 -6.34 -9.56
C ALA A 204 -31.67 -4.97 -9.94
N ILE A 205 -32.49 -3.91 -10.02
CA ILE A 205 -32.02 -2.53 -10.25
C ILE A 205 -31.06 -2.09 -9.14
N GLN A 206 -31.44 -2.27 -7.87
CA GLN A 206 -30.60 -1.89 -6.72
C GLN A 206 -29.27 -2.64 -6.74
N THR A 207 -29.31 -3.95 -7.03
CA THR A 207 -28.10 -4.78 -7.10
C THR A 207 -27.17 -4.34 -8.22
N LYS A 208 -27.71 -4.08 -9.42
CA LYS A 208 -26.94 -3.58 -10.56
C LYS A 208 -26.26 -2.25 -10.23
N LEU A 209 -27.03 -1.29 -9.72
CA LEU A 209 -26.51 0.03 -9.34
C LEU A 209 -25.41 -0.08 -8.29
N GLN A 210 -25.59 -0.94 -7.29
CA GLN A 210 -24.59 -1.16 -6.24
C GLN A 210 -23.29 -1.72 -6.80
N VAL A 211 -23.34 -2.69 -7.71
CA VAL A 211 -22.13 -3.27 -8.33
C VAL A 211 -21.44 -2.28 -9.26
N GLU A 212 -22.19 -1.49 -10.05
CA GLU A 212 -21.62 -0.44 -10.88
C GLU A 212 -20.90 0.63 -10.03
N ALA A 213 -21.53 1.09 -8.95
CA ALA A 213 -20.90 2.02 -8.01
C ALA A 213 -19.66 1.43 -7.34
N SER A 214 -19.74 0.16 -6.92
CA SER A 214 -18.61 -0.55 -6.28
C SER A 214 -17.44 -0.74 -7.24
N TYR A 215 -17.72 -1.04 -8.52
CA TYR A 215 -16.71 -1.13 -9.57
C TYR A 215 -15.98 0.21 -9.78
N LEU A 216 -16.73 1.31 -9.93
CA LEU A 216 -16.15 2.64 -10.09
C LEU A 216 -15.33 3.07 -8.87
N SER A 217 -15.83 2.79 -7.66
CA SER A 217 -15.12 3.04 -6.40
C SER A 217 -13.83 2.22 -6.31
N ALA A 218 -13.86 0.94 -6.69
CA ALA A 218 -12.68 0.07 -6.70
C ALA A 218 -11.63 0.55 -7.72
N LYS A 219 -12.07 1.00 -8.91
CA LYS A 219 -11.20 1.61 -9.92
C LYS A 219 -10.50 2.86 -9.37
N ALA A 220 -11.27 3.81 -8.84
CA ALA A 220 -10.73 5.05 -8.27
C ALA A 220 -9.77 4.77 -7.11
N SER A 221 -10.10 3.80 -6.25
CA SER A 221 -9.24 3.40 -5.14
C SER A 221 -7.93 2.78 -5.63
N LEU A 222 -7.92 2.02 -6.71
CA LEU A 222 -6.68 1.48 -7.27
C LEU A 222 -5.82 2.59 -7.90
N GLU A 223 -6.45 3.52 -8.62
CA GLU A 223 -5.79 4.68 -9.24
C GLU A 223 -5.19 5.65 -8.22
N GLU A 224 -5.79 5.77 -7.04
CA GLU A 224 -5.24 6.54 -5.92
C GLU A 224 -3.84 6.04 -5.51
N LEU A 225 -3.63 4.72 -5.50
CA LEU A 225 -2.34 4.13 -5.11
C LEU A 225 -1.29 4.26 -6.20
N THR A 226 -1.68 4.12 -7.47
CA THR A 226 -0.75 4.24 -8.60
C THR A 226 -0.48 5.69 -9.01
N VAL A 227 -1.35 6.63 -8.62
CA VAL A 227 -1.33 8.06 -8.99
C VAL A 227 -1.46 8.28 -10.51
N ILE A 228 -1.60 7.20 -11.27
CA ILE A 228 -1.72 7.15 -12.72
C ILE A 228 -2.98 6.35 -13.04
N ARG A 229 -3.76 6.83 -14.01
CA ARG A 229 -4.95 6.12 -14.52
C ARG A 229 -4.57 4.72 -15.01
N LEU A 230 -5.43 3.74 -14.75
CA LEU A 230 -5.18 2.34 -15.14
C LEU A 230 -4.98 2.20 -16.65
N GLU A 231 -5.65 3.03 -17.44
CA GLU A 231 -5.57 3.06 -18.91
C GLU A 231 -4.15 3.35 -19.45
N ASN A 232 -3.32 4.03 -18.65
CA ASN A 232 -1.97 4.42 -19.02
C ASN A 232 -0.92 3.38 -18.62
N ILE A 233 -1.30 2.35 -17.85
CA ILE A 233 -0.41 1.29 -17.40
C ILE A 233 -0.60 0.11 -18.36
N LYS A 234 0.26 -0.01 -19.37
CA LYS A 234 0.24 -1.11 -20.36
C LYS A 234 1.27 -2.18 -20.02
#